data_AF-A0A6G0UST8-F1
#
_entry.id   AF-A0A6G0UST8-F1
#
_cell.length_a   1.000
_cell.length_b   1.000
_cell.length_c   1.000
_cell.angle_alpha   90.00
_cell.angle_beta   90.00
_cell.angle_gamma   90.00
#
_symmetry.space_group_name_H-M   'P 1'
#
loop_
_entity.id
_entity.type
_entity.pdbx_description
1 polymer ?
#
loop_
_entity_poly.entity_id
_entity_poly.type
_entity_poly.pdbx_seq_one_letter_code
_entity_poly.pdbx_strand_id
1 'polypeptide(L)'
;MDFLDESVSALDQTTDLLLSNTEDFPPTEVLNFIQELIEKLTQNSSRGVYLSSNSPWGKNLLTLISRLLQTFNIEEKYVVLCFELSAGAIGLLGTRWFSSENKFPLLLCSLASGRLRIVMEEPEKIQLSLLIPLLTILEFSMDAVEDSNFFNDEDATKISYHVKEAASFLLDYITECEKSEKKIPKEVLLPIYKFICTFLSIGGAELLSEESINNAAGTLMTVAEEALEELDHTTAGMLIYNLPSIKKLPKSTLKLILDYLVRARISGDPSDVVASQVVSVLEQLNGRKDFFQEEDRKILIEKAREIKDEKLEQLGKSL
;
A
#
# COMPACT_ATOMS: atom_id res chain seq x y z
N MET A 1 -5.08 15.39 33.61
CA MET A 1 -4.88 14.15 32.84
C MET A 1 -4.56 14.59 31.43
N ASP A 2 -3.64 13.94 30.73
CA ASP A 2 -3.32 14.33 29.35
C ASP A 2 -4.49 13.94 28.44
N PHE A 3 -4.75 14.72 27.40
CA PHE A 3 -5.84 14.47 26.43
C PHE A 3 -5.74 13.07 25.78
N LEU A 4 -4.51 12.58 25.58
CA LEU A 4 -4.27 11.24 25.02
C LEU A 4 -4.60 10.13 26.02
N ASP A 5 -4.32 10.34 27.31
CA ASP A 5 -4.68 9.38 28.37
C ASP A 5 -6.20 9.30 28.52
N GLU A 6 -6.90 10.45 28.43
CA GLU A 6 -8.37 10.51 28.41
C GLU A 6 -8.96 9.78 27.19
N SER A 7 -8.33 9.93 26.02
CA SER A 7 -8.77 9.25 24.79
C SER A 7 -8.64 7.72 24.89
N VAL A 8 -7.53 7.22 25.42
CA VAL A 8 -7.36 5.77 25.66
C VAL A 8 -8.34 5.26 26.71
N SER A 9 -8.55 6.02 27.80
CA SER A 9 -9.54 5.65 28.82
C SER A 9 -10.97 5.61 28.27
N ALA A 10 -11.34 6.55 27.40
CA ALA A 10 -12.63 6.57 26.72
C ALA A 10 -12.78 5.38 25.76
N LEU A 11 -11.74 5.01 25.01
CA LEU A 11 -11.73 3.81 24.18
C LEU A 11 -11.94 2.54 25.02
N ASP A 12 -11.23 2.42 26.14
CA ASP A 12 -11.38 1.27 27.05
C ASP A 12 -12.81 1.12 27.56
N GLN A 13 -13.37 2.20 28.11
CA GLN A 13 -14.74 2.17 28.64
C GLN A 13 -15.77 1.87 27.55
N THR A 14 -15.62 2.49 26.38
CA THR A 14 -16.60 2.36 25.29
C THR A 14 -16.56 0.97 24.68
N THR A 15 -15.37 0.45 24.39
CA THR A 15 -15.22 -0.89 23.79
C THR A 15 -15.63 -2.00 24.76
N ASP A 16 -15.33 -1.85 26.06
CA ASP A 16 -15.78 -2.80 27.09
C ASP A 16 -17.31 -2.82 27.22
N LEU A 17 -17.95 -1.65 27.24
CA LEU A 17 -19.40 -1.53 27.27
C LEU A 17 -20.04 -2.21 26.05
N LEU A 18 -19.54 -1.93 24.84
CA LEU A 18 -20.06 -2.54 23.61
C LEU A 18 -19.86 -4.05 23.56
N LEU A 19 -18.76 -4.58 24.14
CA LEU A 19 -18.56 -6.01 24.21
C LEU A 19 -19.50 -6.71 25.20
N SER A 20 -19.85 -6.02 26.29
CA SER A 20 -20.74 -6.53 27.32
C SER A 20 -22.20 -6.60 26.86
N ASN A 21 -22.61 -5.71 25.95
CA ASN A 21 -23.95 -5.71 25.37
C ASN A 21 -23.97 -6.45 24.02
N THR A 22 -24.39 -7.70 24.03
CA THR A 22 -24.48 -8.54 22.82
C THR A 22 -25.90 -8.73 22.30
N GLU A 23 -26.90 -8.14 22.96
CA GLU A 23 -28.30 -8.32 22.57
C GLU A 23 -28.69 -7.43 21.38
N ASP A 24 -28.05 -6.26 21.26
CA ASP A 24 -28.30 -5.27 20.22
C ASP A 24 -27.05 -4.99 19.38
N PHE A 25 -27.25 -4.49 18.16
CA PHE A 25 -26.15 -3.93 17.38
C PHE A 25 -25.62 -2.65 18.04
N PRO A 26 -24.29 -2.42 18.04
CA PRO A 26 -23.72 -1.15 18.49
C PRO A 26 -24.33 0.02 17.73
N PRO A 27 -24.66 1.14 18.40
CA PRO A 27 -25.03 2.36 17.71
C PRO A 27 -23.88 2.85 16.83
N THR A 28 -24.18 3.22 15.58
CA THR A 28 -23.16 3.67 14.61
C THR A 28 -22.44 4.93 15.08
N GLU A 29 -23.11 5.80 15.82
CA GLU A 29 -22.56 7.01 16.42
C GLU A 29 -21.42 6.68 17.41
N VAL A 30 -21.56 5.58 18.15
CA VAL A 30 -20.53 5.13 19.10
C VAL A 30 -19.33 4.54 18.36
N LEU A 31 -19.56 3.80 17.27
CA LEU A 31 -18.49 3.29 16.42
C LEU A 31 -17.71 4.43 15.73
N ASN A 32 -18.42 5.45 15.24
CA ASN A 32 -17.81 6.68 14.72
C ASN A 32 -16.97 7.40 15.79
N PHE A 33 -17.48 7.48 17.02
CA PHE A 33 -16.72 8.07 18.12
C PHE A 33 -15.42 7.29 18.41
N ILE A 34 -15.45 5.95 18.38
CA ILE A 34 -14.24 5.12 18.50
C ILE A 34 -13.26 5.45 17.35
N GLN A 35 -13.75 5.55 16.12
CA GLN A 35 -12.93 5.90 14.95
C GLN A 35 -12.23 7.25 15.14
N GLU A 36 -12.96 8.30 15.56
CA GLU A 36 -12.40 9.62 15.83
C GLU A 36 -11.29 9.59 16.89
N LEU A 37 -11.46 8.77 17.95
CA LEU A 37 -10.45 8.62 18.99
C LEU A 37 -9.19 7.91 18.45
N ILE A 38 -9.35 6.87 17.65
CA ILE A 38 -8.22 6.18 17.00
C ILE A 38 -7.45 7.13 16.10
N GLU A 39 -8.14 7.92 15.27
CA GLU A 39 -7.50 8.92 14.38
C GLU A 39 -6.66 9.94 15.16
N LYS A 40 -7.19 10.45 16.28
CA LYS A 40 -6.47 11.38 17.16
C LYS A 40 -5.21 10.75 17.75
N LEU A 41 -5.26 9.47 18.13
CA LEU A 41 -4.11 8.75 18.66
C LEU A 41 -3.06 8.51 17.57
N THR A 42 -3.48 8.14 16.36
CA THR A 42 -2.60 7.93 15.20
C THR A 42 -1.84 9.20 14.81
N GLN A 43 -2.48 10.37 14.87
CA GLN A 43 -1.83 11.67 14.65
C GLN A 43 -0.71 11.97 15.66
N ASN A 44 -0.69 11.30 16.81
CA ASN A 44 0.32 11.44 17.87
C ASN A 44 1.25 10.20 17.95
N SER A 45 1.45 9.54 16.80
CA SER A 45 2.11 8.25 16.54
C SER A 45 2.93 7.64 17.67
N SER A 46 4.08 8.23 18.06
CA SER A 46 4.97 7.61 19.06
C SER A 46 4.34 7.46 20.44
N ARG A 47 3.55 8.44 20.89
CA ARG A 47 2.87 8.39 22.19
C ARG A 47 1.56 7.63 22.12
N GLY A 48 0.81 7.78 21.01
CA GLY A 48 -0.42 7.03 20.76
C GLY A 48 -0.20 5.52 20.78
N VAL A 49 0.85 5.04 20.10
CA VAL A 49 1.25 3.63 20.08
C VAL A 49 1.58 3.13 21.48
N TYR A 50 2.39 3.88 22.24
CA TYR A 50 2.81 3.48 23.60
C TYR A 50 1.64 3.33 24.57
N LEU A 51 0.73 4.30 24.60
CA LEU A 51 -0.44 4.26 25.49
C LEU A 51 -1.39 3.14 25.09
N SER A 52 -1.60 2.93 23.78
CA SER A 52 -2.54 1.94 23.27
C SER A 52 -2.03 0.50 23.41
N SER A 53 -0.72 0.28 23.35
CA SER A 53 -0.11 -1.06 23.44
C SER A 53 -0.36 -1.74 24.80
N ASN A 54 -0.65 -0.98 25.85
CA ASN A 54 -0.89 -1.50 27.20
C ASN A 54 -2.39 -1.54 27.58
N SER A 55 -3.26 -1.19 26.64
CA SER A 55 -4.68 -0.96 26.90
C SER A 55 -5.55 -2.07 26.28
N PRO A 56 -6.63 -2.50 26.96
CA PRO A 56 -7.48 -3.59 26.47
C PRO A 56 -8.36 -3.21 25.27
N TRP A 57 -8.57 -1.92 24.95
CA TRP A 57 -9.46 -1.50 23.87
C TRP A 57 -9.15 -2.17 22.53
N GLY A 58 -7.87 -2.41 22.21
CA GLY A 58 -7.47 -3.03 20.95
C GLY A 58 -8.06 -4.44 20.81
N LYS A 59 -7.88 -5.27 21.85
CA LYS A 59 -8.46 -6.62 21.88
C LYS A 59 -9.99 -6.57 21.88
N ASN A 60 -10.55 -5.62 22.61
CA ASN A 60 -12.00 -5.49 22.71
C ASN A 60 -12.63 -5.13 21.35
N LEU A 61 -12.04 -4.15 20.67
CA LEU A 61 -12.43 -3.73 19.34
C LEU A 61 -12.30 -4.86 18.31
N LEU A 62 -11.21 -5.63 18.36
CA LEU A 62 -11.03 -6.77 17.48
C LEU A 62 -12.19 -7.77 17.63
N THR A 63 -12.52 -8.12 18.88
CA THR A 63 -13.62 -9.05 19.17
C THR A 63 -14.96 -8.49 18.68
N LEU A 64 -15.19 -7.18 18.86
CA LEU A 64 -16.40 -6.50 18.41
C LEU A 64 -16.54 -6.55 16.88
N ILE A 65 -15.48 -6.20 16.15
CA ILE A 65 -15.45 -6.21 14.68
C ILE A 65 -15.62 -7.64 14.15
N SER A 66 -14.95 -8.62 14.76
CA SER A 66 -15.07 -10.04 14.40
C SER A 66 -16.53 -10.51 14.50
N ARG A 67 -17.23 -10.20 15.59
CA ARG A 67 -18.66 -10.53 15.76
C ARG A 67 -19.53 -9.86 14.71
N LEU A 68 -19.31 -8.57 14.44
CA LEU A 68 -20.07 -7.82 13.44
C LEU A 68 -19.90 -8.44 12.04
N LEU A 69 -18.66 -8.62 11.58
CA LEU A 69 -18.39 -9.17 10.25
C LEU A 69 -18.86 -10.62 10.06
N GLN A 70 -19.00 -11.38 11.15
CA GLN A 70 -19.55 -12.74 11.12
C GLN A 70 -21.09 -12.77 11.18
N THR A 71 -21.75 -11.64 11.42
CA THR A 71 -23.21 -11.58 11.51
C THR A 71 -23.84 -11.65 10.12
N PHE A 72 -24.77 -12.59 9.95
CA PHE A 72 -25.48 -12.79 8.69
C PHE A 72 -26.35 -11.56 8.35
N ASN A 73 -26.33 -11.15 7.07
CA ASN A 73 -27.07 -9.98 6.57
C ASN A 73 -26.79 -8.67 7.33
N ILE A 74 -25.55 -8.49 7.80
CA ILE A 74 -25.12 -7.21 8.39
C ILE A 74 -25.36 -6.05 7.40
N GLU A 75 -25.87 -4.92 7.90
CA GLU A 75 -26.10 -3.74 7.07
C GLU A 75 -24.77 -3.16 6.57
N GLU A 76 -24.77 -2.65 5.35
CA GLU A 76 -23.60 -2.10 4.67
C GLU A 76 -22.86 -1.04 5.50
N LYS A 77 -23.60 -0.16 6.20
CA LYS A 77 -23.00 0.89 7.05
C LYS A 77 -22.06 0.31 8.13
N TYR A 78 -22.38 -0.86 8.68
CA TYR A 78 -21.53 -1.52 9.67
C TYR A 78 -20.32 -2.19 9.02
N VAL A 79 -20.48 -2.74 7.82
CA VAL A 79 -19.38 -3.33 7.05
C VAL A 79 -18.32 -2.27 6.77
N VAL A 80 -18.74 -1.10 6.29
CA VAL A 80 -17.85 0.05 6.05
C VAL A 80 -17.11 0.46 7.33
N LEU A 81 -17.84 0.68 8.43
CA LEU A 81 -17.25 1.05 9.72
C LEU A 81 -16.27 0.00 10.24
N CYS A 82 -16.56 -1.29 10.07
CA CYS A 82 -15.65 -2.36 10.46
C CYS A 82 -14.32 -2.28 9.70
N PHE A 83 -14.33 -1.96 8.41
CA PHE A 83 -13.10 -1.80 7.64
C PHE A 83 -12.34 -0.53 8.04
N GLU A 84 -13.02 0.59 8.24
CA GLU A 84 -12.41 1.85 8.70
C GLU A 84 -11.75 1.68 10.08
N LEU A 85 -12.48 1.11 11.04
CA LEU A 85 -11.98 0.82 12.38
C LEU A 85 -10.81 -0.16 12.36
N SER A 86 -10.88 -1.19 11.49
CA SER A 86 -9.78 -2.14 11.35
C SER A 86 -8.54 -1.46 10.79
N ALA A 87 -8.67 -0.66 9.73
CA ALA A 87 -7.55 0.07 9.14
C ALA A 87 -6.93 1.06 10.15
N GLY A 88 -7.76 1.78 10.91
CA GLY A 88 -7.31 2.68 11.97
C GLY A 88 -6.58 1.94 13.10
N ALA A 89 -7.14 0.84 13.58
CA ALA A 89 -6.53 0.03 14.63
C ALA A 89 -5.20 -0.58 14.19
N ILE A 90 -5.12 -1.10 12.95
CA ILE A 90 -3.88 -1.63 12.39
C ILE A 90 -2.83 -0.52 12.22
N GLY A 91 -3.23 0.66 11.71
CA GLY A 91 -2.32 1.80 11.58
C GLY A 91 -1.70 2.26 12.90
N LEU A 92 -2.42 2.07 14.02
CA LEU A 92 -1.98 2.48 15.35
C LEU A 92 -1.25 1.36 16.13
N LEU A 93 -1.71 0.12 16.04
CA LEU A 93 -1.22 -1.01 16.85
C LEU A 93 -0.30 -1.96 16.06
N GLY A 94 -0.26 -1.83 14.73
CA GLY A 94 0.45 -2.71 13.82
C GLY A 94 -0.12 -4.14 13.78
N THR A 95 0.66 -5.03 13.18
CA THR A 95 0.31 -6.46 13.00
C THR A 95 0.09 -7.21 14.31
N ARG A 96 0.67 -6.72 15.42
CA ARG A 96 0.48 -7.26 16.79
C ARG A 96 -0.95 -7.20 17.28
N TRP A 97 -1.78 -6.33 16.73
CA TRP A 97 -3.20 -6.27 17.06
C TRP A 97 -3.91 -7.62 16.91
N PHE A 98 -3.49 -8.40 15.91
CA PHE A 98 -4.06 -9.70 15.59
C PHE A 98 -3.64 -10.85 16.53
N SER A 99 -2.67 -10.63 17.43
CA SER A 99 -2.13 -11.65 18.33
C SER A 99 -3.17 -12.32 19.24
N SER A 100 -4.33 -11.69 19.44
CA SER A 100 -5.41 -12.24 20.26
C SER A 100 -6.39 -13.12 19.49
N GLU A 101 -6.39 -13.08 18.15
CA GLU A 101 -7.31 -13.85 17.30
C GLU A 101 -6.69 -14.15 15.93
N ASN A 102 -5.84 -15.18 15.85
CA ASN A 102 -5.03 -15.48 14.65
C ASN A 102 -5.84 -15.81 13.38
N LYS A 103 -7.14 -16.11 13.49
CA LYS A 103 -8.01 -16.38 12.34
C LYS A 103 -8.65 -15.11 11.75
N PHE A 104 -8.73 -14.04 12.54
CA PHE A 104 -9.37 -12.79 12.13
C PHE A 104 -8.66 -12.11 10.93
N PRO A 105 -7.32 -12.07 10.85
CA PRO A 105 -6.62 -11.46 9.70
C PRO A 105 -6.99 -12.10 8.37
N LEU A 106 -7.10 -13.43 8.34
CA LEU A 106 -7.49 -14.16 7.14
C LEU A 106 -8.93 -13.78 6.72
N LEU A 107 -9.87 -13.73 7.67
CA LEU A 107 -11.23 -13.28 7.40
C LEU A 107 -11.23 -11.85 6.84
N LEU A 108 -10.54 -10.94 7.51
CA LEU A 108 -10.50 -9.53 7.16
C LEU A 108 -9.88 -9.31 5.77
N CYS A 109 -8.76 -9.98 5.47
CA CYS A 109 -8.10 -9.93 4.17
C CYS A 109 -8.99 -10.51 3.05
N SER A 110 -9.65 -11.65 3.30
CA SER A 110 -10.58 -12.26 2.35
C SER A 110 -11.75 -11.34 2.01
N LEU A 111 -12.38 -10.74 3.03
CA LEU A 111 -13.47 -9.80 2.87
C LEU A 111 -13.01 -8.51 2.18
N ALA A 112 -11.84 -7.98 2.54
CA ALA A 112 -11.30 -6.76 1.92
C ALA A 112 -11.01 -6.96 0.42
N SER A 113 -10.39 -8.07 0.05
CA SER A 113 -10.13 -8.45 -1.35
C SER A 113 -11.42 -8.59 -2.16
N GLY A 114 -12.45 -9.21 -1.58
CA GLY A 114 -13.78 -9.30 -2.22
C GLY A 114 -14.46 -7.94 -2.36
N ARG A 115 -14.43 -7.12 -1.30
CA ARG A 115 -15.08 -5.80 -1.27
C ARG A 115 -14.42 -4.80 -2.21
N LEU A 116 -13.11 -4.90 -2.40
CA LEU A 116 -12.35 -4.07 -3.33
C LEU A 116 -12.98 -4.10 -4.73
N ARG A 117 -13.41 -5.27 -5.20
CA ARG A 117 -14.05 -5.42 -6.52
C ARG A 117 -15.36 -4.65 -6.65
N ILE A 118 -16.12 -4.56 -5.56
CA ILE A 118 -17.40 -3.84 -5.50
C ILE A 118 -17.15 -2.33 -5.49
N VAL A 119 -16.20 -1.86 -4.66
CA VAL A 119 -15.86 -0.44 -4.56
C VAL A 119 -15.33 0.10 -5.90
N MET A 120 -14.64 -0.74 -6.67
CA MET A 120 -14.01 -0.39 -7.94
C MET A 120 -14.92 -0.51 -9.16
N GLU A 121 -16.22 -0.80 -9.02
CA GLU A 121 -17.11 -1.06 -10.17
C GLU A 121 -17.28 0.15 -11.10
N GLU A 122 -17.35 1.37 -10.53
CA GLU A 122 -17.56 2.61 -11.28
C GLU A 122 -16.42 3.63 -11.03
N PRO A 123 -15.44 3.78 -11.95
CA PRO A 123 -14.24 4.57 -11.73
C PRO A 123 -14.46 6.01 -11.22
N GLU A 124 -15.48 6.69 -11.76
CA GLU A 124 -15.77 8.09 -11.45
C GLU A 124 -16.52 8.27 -10.11
N LYS A 125 -17.04 7.19 -9.53
CA LYS A 125 -17.80 7.20 -8.28
C LYS A 125 -17.05 6.58 -7.10
N ILE A 126 -15.79 6.19 -7.30
CA ILE A 126 -14.98 5.58 -6.25
C ILE A 126 -14.81 6.59 -5.10
N GLN A 127 -15.26 6.19 -3.92
CA GLN A 127 -15.09 6.97 -2.70
C GLN A 127 -13.81 6.52 -2.00
N LEU A 128 -12.90 7.47 -1.76
CA LEU A 128 -11.62 7.18 -1.11
C LEU A 128 -11.77 6.64 0.31
N SER A 129 -12.80 7.08 1.04
CA SER A 129 -13.15 6.56 2.37
C SER A 129 -13.46 5.06 2.34
N LEU A 130 -13.93 4.52 1.21
CA LEU A 130 -14.19 3.08 1.05
C LEU A 130 -12.96 2.34 0.53
N LEU A 131 -12.17 2.96 -0.34
CA LEU A 131 -11.00 2.32 -0.96
C LEU A 131 -9.80 2.21 -0.01
N ILE A 132 -9.46 3.31 0.67
CA ILE A 132 -8.23 3.39 1.48
C ILE A 132 -8.21 2.33 2.58
N PRO A 133 -9.26 2.14 3.39
CA PRO A 133 -9.25 1.12 4.43
C PRO A 133 -8.99 -0.30 3.89
N LEU A 134 -9.56 -0.62 2.72
CA LEU A 134 -9.39 -1.92 2.08
C LEU A 134 -7.94 -2.13 1.64
N LEU A 135 -7.34 -1.14 0.99
CA LEU A 135 -5.93 -1.21 0.59
C LEU A 135 -5.02 -1.29 1.81
N THR A 136 -5.24 -0.47 2.84
CA THR A 136 -4.48 -0.54 4.11
C THR A 136 -4.52 -1.93 4.73
N ILE A 137 -5.69 -2.56 4.82
CA ILE A 137 -5.83 -3.91 5.35
C ILE A 137 -5.02 -4.92 4.53
N LEU A 138 -5.06 -4.81 3.19
CA LEU A 138 -4.34 -5.72 2.30
C LEU A 138 -2.82 -5.50 2.38
N GLU A 139 -2.35 -4.26 2.48
CA GLU A 139 -0.92 -3.92 2.67
C GLU A 139 -0.41 -4.49 3.99
N PHE A 140 -1.10 -4.22 5.10
CA PHE A 140 -0.70 -4.76 6.40
C PHE A 140 -0.79 -6.29 6.47
N SER A 141 -1.64 -6.91 5.65
CA SER A 141 -1.68 -8.36 5.52
C SER A 141 -0.42 -8.92 4.86
N MET A 142 0.24 -8.15 3.98
CA MET A 142 1.56 -8.52 3.44
C MET A 142 2.61 -8.56 4.55
N ASP A 143 2.72 -7.46 5.30
CA ASP A 143 3.68 -7.33 6.42
C ASP A 143 3.46 -8.41 7.48
N ALA A 144 2.20 -8.74 7.77
CA ALA A 144 1.85 -9.74 8.78
C ALA A 144 2.24 -11.17 8.36
N VAL A 145 2.29 -11.47 7.05
CA VAL A 145 2.75 -12.76 6.53
C VAL A 145 4.27 -12.88 6.56
N GLU A 146 4.99 -11.77 6.37
CA GLU A 146 6.46 -11.76 6.46
C GLU A 146 6.96 -12.00 7.90
N ASP A 147 6.18 -11.64 8.92
CA ASP A 147 6.47 -11.99 10.31
C ASP A 147 6.05 -13.43 10.63
N SER A 148 7.01 -14.34 10.51
CA SER A 148 6.86 -15.80 10.66
C SER A 148 6.28 -16.28 12.01
N ASN A 149 6.04 -15.38 12.96
CA ASN A 149 5.51 -15.73 14.28
C ASN A 149 3.98 -15.66 14.37
N PHE A 150 3.29 -15.08 13.38
CA PHE A 150 1.84 -14.83 13.45
C PHE A 150 0.98 -15.93 12.84
N PHE A 151 1.38 -16.45 11.68
CA PHE A 151 0.58 -17.41 10.92
C PHE A 151 1.32 -18.73 10.72
N ASN A 152 0.55 -19.82 10.68
CA ASN A 152 1.06 -21.06 10.10
C ASN A 152 1.14 -20.91 8.57
N ASP A 153 1.90 -21.77 7.91
CA ASP A 153 2.11 -21.73 6.46
C ASP A 153 0.80 -21.79 5.65
N GLU A 154 -0.21 -22.51 6.14
CA GLU A 154 -1.50 -22.65 5.46
C GLU A 154 -2.27 -21.33 5.44
N ASP A 155 -2.38 -20.66 6.59
CA ASP A 155 -3.07 -19.38 6.73
C ASP A 155 -2.30 -18.26 6.03
N ALA A 156 -0.96 -18.25 6.14
CA ALA A 156 -0.09 -17.35 5.39
C ALA A 156 -0.30 -17.49 3.88
N THR A 157 -0.34 -18.72 3.37
CA THR A 157 -0.59 -19.00 1.94
C THR A 157 -1.95 -18.46 1.48
N LYS A 158 -3.00 -18.61 2.30
CA LYS A 158 -4.34 -18.09 1.97
C LYS A 158 -4.39 -16.56 1.97
N ILE A 159 -3.71 -15.91 2.92
CA ILE A 159 -3.58 -14.44 2.94
C ILE A 159 -2.86 -13.97 1.67
N SER A 160 -1.70 -14.56 1.35
CA SER A 160 -0.95 -14.25 0.14
C SER A 160 -1.77 -14.44 -1.14
N TYR A 161 -2.60 -15.48 -1.19
CA TYR A 161 -3.54 -15.69 -2.30
C TYR A 161 -4.53 -14.52 -2.44
N HIS A 162 -5.18 -14.08 -1.35
CA HIS A 162 -6.13 -12.97 -1.40
C HIS A 162 -5.50 -11.63 -1.78
N VAL A 163 -4.29 -11.36 -1.29
CA VAL A 163 -3.50 -10.17 -1.67
C VAL A 163 -3.14 -10.21 -3.15
N LYS A 164 -2.62 -11.36 -3.64
CA LYS A 164 -2.28 -11.55 -5.05
C LYS A 164 -3.50 -11.39 -5.96
N GLU A 165 -4.65 -11.91 -5.59
CA GLU A 165 -5.89 -11.72 -6.35
C GLU A 165 -6.34 -10.25 -6.38
N ALA A 166 -6.14 -9.50 -5.29
CA ALA A 166 -6.42 -8.07 -5.25
C ALA A 166 -5.46 -7.28 -6.17
N ALA A 167 -4.15 -7.56 -6.11
CA ALA A 167 -3.15 -6.95 -6.99
C ALA A 167 -3.42 -7.26 -8.47
N SER A 168 -3.75 -8.52 -8.79
CA SER A 168 -4.10 -8.94 -10.16
C SER A 168 -5.32 -8.17 -10.66
N PHE A 169 -6.38 -8.11 -9.84
CA PHE A 169 -7.60 -7.36 -10.16
C PHE A 169 -7.31 -5.87 -10.43
N LEU A 170 -6.49 -5.23 -9.59
CA LEU A 170 -6.18 -3.80 -9.75
C LEU A 170 -5.39 -3.51 -11.03
N LEU A 171 -4.44 -4.37 -11.40
CA LEU A 171 -3.69 -4.25 -12.66
C LEU A 171 -4.60 -4.41 -13.88
N ASP A 172 -5.47 -5.42 -13.86
CA ASP A 172 -6.44 -5.66 -14.92
C ASP A 172 -7.45 -4.50 -15.01
N TYR A 173 -7.88 -3.97 -13.86
CA TYR A 173 -8.77 -2.81 -13.77
C TYR A 173 -8.16 -1.55 -14.39
N ILE A 174 -6.90 -1.25 -14.07
CA ILE A 174 -6.15 -0.13 -14.68
C ILE A 174 -6.14 -0.29 -16.21
N THR A 175 -5.74 -1.47 -16.66
CA THR A 175 -5.65 -1.80 -18.09
C THR A 175 -7.00 -1.64 -18.80
N GLU A 176 -8.09 -2.11 -18.17
CA GLU A 176 -9.42 -2.05 -18.75
C GLU A 176 -9.97 -0.61 -18.80
N CYS A 177 -9.68 0.20 -17.78
CA CYS A 177 -10.03 1.62 -17.80
C CYS A 177 -9.30 2.35 -18.93
N GLU A 178 -8.00 2.07 -19.13
CA GLU A 178 -7.21 2.63 -20.23
C GLU A 178 -7.77 2.23 -21.61
N LYS A 179 -8.06 0.93 -21.81
CA LYS A 179 -8.66 0.41 -23.07
C LYS A 179 -10.04 0.99 -23.36
N SER A 180 -10.83 1.21 -22.32
CA SER A 180 -12.19 1.76 -22.41
C SER A 180 -12.23 3.29 -22.42
N GLU A 181 -11.06 3.96 -22.42
CA GLU A 181 -10.93 5.42 -22.30
C GLU A 181 -11.65 6.01 -21.06
N LYS A 182 -11.83 5.19 -20.01
CA LYS A 182 -12.40 5.62 -18.73
C LYS A 182 -11.30 6.20 -17.87
N LYS A 183 -11.44 7.47 -17.47
CA LYS A 183 -10.43 8.14 -16.64
C LYS A 183 -10.59 7.70 -15.18
N ILE A 184 -9.53 7.14 -14.61
CA ILE A 184 -9.41 6.96 -13.16
C ILE A 184 -8.94 8.30 -12.55
N PRO A 185 -9.65 8.87 -11.57
CA PRO A 185 -9.18 10.07 -10.87
C PRO A 185 -7.80 9.86 -10.24
N LYS A 186 -6.94 10.90 -10.27
CA LYS A 186 -5.57 10.80 -9.76
C LYS A 186 -5.54 10.39 -8.29
N GLU A 187 -6.47 10.93 -7.51
CA GLU A 187 -6.63 10.68 -6.08
C GLU A 187 -6.98 9.22 -5.77
N VAL A 188 -7.63 8.53 -6.72
CA VAL A 188 -7.95 7.09 -6.64
C VAL A 188 -6.78 6.24 -7.13
N LEU A 189 -6.14 6.66 -8.21
CA LEU A 189 -5.02 5.93 -8.82
C LEU A 189 -3.79 5.90 -7.91
N LEU A 190 -3.54 6.96 -7.14
CA LEU A 190 -2.37 7.04 -6.27
C LEU A 190 -2.34 5.96 -5.16
N PRO A 191 -3.41 5.73 -4.36
CA PRO A 191 -3.46 4.60 -3.43
C PRO A 191 -3.27 3.24 -4.12
N ILE A 192 -3.87 3.03 -5.29
CA ILE A 192 -3.73 1.78 -6.06
C ILE A 192 -2.28 1.57 -6.50
N TYR A 193 -1.64 2.62 -7.00
CA TYR A 193 -0.23 2.62 -7.38
C TYR A 193 0.66 2.24 -6.19
N LYS A 194 0.43 2.84 -5.02
CA LYS A 194 1.20 2.55 -3.80
C LYS A 194 1.06 1.09 -3.41
N PHE A 195 -0.17 0.58 -3.37
CA PHE A 195 -0.46 -0.83 -3.09
C PHE A 195 0.28 -1.77 -4.03
N ILE A 196 0.20 -1.53 -5.34
CA ILE A 196 0.86 -2.35 -6.36
C ILE A 196 2.38 -2.31 -6.16
N CYS A 197 2.97 -1.14 -5.95
CA CYS A 197 4.42 -1.03 -5.76
C CYS A 197 4.88 -1.73 -4.47
N THR A 198 4.12 -1.63 -3.39
CA THR A 198 4.38 -2.38 -2.15
C THR A 198 4.36 -3.88 -2.42
N PHE A 199 3.34 -4.38 -3.13
CA PHE A 199 3.24 -5.78 -3.52
C PHE A 199 4.41 -6.24 -4.41
N LEU A 200 4.89 -5.39 -5.33
CA LEU A 200 6.07 -5.71 -6.15
C LEU A 200 7.35 -5.77 -5.29
N SER A 201 7.48 -4.90 -4.28
CA SER A 201 8.67 -4.80 -3.43
C SER A 201 8.96 -6.05 -2.60
N ILE A 202 7.91 -6.82 -2.29
CA ILE A 202 8.01 -8.11 -1.59
C ILE A 202 8.18 -9.29 -2.55
N GLY A 203 8.50 -9.04 -3.83
CA GLY A 203 8.66 -10.07 -4.85
C GLY A 203 7.35 -10.54 -5.51
N GLY A 204 6.23 -9.85 -5.27
CA GLY A 204 4.91 -10.25 -5.77
C GLY A 204 4.79 -10.29 -7.31
N ALA A 205 5.73 -9.68 -8.03
CA ALA A 205 5.81 -9.73 -9.49
C ALA A 205 5.81 -11.17 -10.05
N GLU A 206 6.46 -12.11 -9.36
CA GLU A 206 6.55 -13.51 -9.78
C GLU A 206 5.20 -14.26 -9.69
N LEU A 207 4.25 -13.72 -8.92
CA LEU A 207 2.94 -14.31 -8.68
C LEU A 207 1.87 -13.80 -9.66
N LEU A 208 2.20 -12.78 -10.46
CA LEU A 208 1.29 -12.11 -11.37
C LEU A 208 1.47 -12.60 -12.79
N SER A 209 0.44 -12.41 -13.61
CA SER A 209 0.57 -12.64 -15.05
C SER A 209 1.48 -11.56 -15.64
N GLU A 210 2.41 -11.97 -16.51
CA GLU A 210 3.28 -11.02 -17.21
C GLU A 210 2.46 -10.02 -18.02
N GLU A 211 1.35 -10.48 -18.61
CA GLU A 211 0.47 -9.64 -19.41
C GLU A 211 -0.16 -8.52 -18.57
N SER A 212 -0.69 -8.83 -17.38
CA SER A 212 -1.33 -7.84 -16.50
C SER A 212 -0.36 -6.73 -16.08
N ILE A 213 0.85 -7.09 -15.60
CA ILE A 213 1.86 -6.09 -15.21
C ILE A 213 2.29 -5.26 -16.42
N ASN A 214 2.63 -5.91 -17.54
CA ASN A 214 3.15 -5.21 -18.71
C ASN A 214 2.12 -4.24 -19.31
N ASN A 215 0.83 -4.62 -19.32
CA ASN A 215 -0.23 -3.77 -19.82
C ASN A 215 -0.46 -2.55 -18.92
N ALA A 216 -0.39 -2.71 -17.59
CA ALA A 216 -0.56 -1.60 -16.65
C ALA A 216 0.70 -0.72 -16.49
N ALA A 217 1.88 -1.21 -16.92
CA ALA A 217 3.17 -0.55 -16.68
C ALA A 217 3.23 0.90 -17.19
N GLY A 218 2.61 1.20 -18.34
CA GLY A 218 2.56 2.56 -18.88
C GLY A 218 1.81 3.53 -17.95
N THR A 219 0.66 3.11 -17.44
CA THR A 219 -0.12 3.91 -16.48
C THR A 219 0.64 4.09 -15.16
N LEU A 220 1.24 3.02 -14.62
CA LEU A 220 2.05 3.11 -13.40
C LEU A 220 3.25 4.07 -13.56
N MET A 221 3.91 4.03 -14.71
CA MET A 221 5.00 4.97 -15.02
C MET A 221 4.52 6.41 -15.11
N THR A 222 3.33 6.65 -15.68
CA THR A 222 2.76 8.00 -15.74
C THR A 222 2.54 8.56 -14.33
N VAL A 223 2.07 7.74 -13.38
CA VAL A 223 1.94 8.16 -11.97
C VAL A 223 3.31 8.51 -11.36
N ALA A 224 4.35 7.71 -11.64
CA ALA A 224 5.70 7.99 -11.15
C ALA A 224 6.31 9.26 -11.78
N GLU A 225 6.05 9.51 -13.07
CA GLU A 225 6.44 10.73 -13.78
C GLU A 225 5.77 11.97 -13.17
N GLU A 226 4.45 11.91 -12.93
CA GLU A 226 3.72 13.00 -12.26
C GLU A 226 4.22 13.25 -10.83
N ALA A 227 4.48 12.19 -10.05
CA ALA A 227 5.04 12.32 -8.71
C ALA A 227 6.40 13.03 -8.73
N LEU A 228 7.24 12.75 -9.73
CA LEU A 228 8.51 13.46 -9.92
C LEU A 228 8.35 14.94 -10.27
N GLU A 229 7.34 15.28 -11.07
CA GLU A 229 7.00 16.66 -11.39
C GLU A 229 6.57 17.44 -10.14
N GLU A 230 5.86 16.76 -9.24
CA GLU A 230 5.41 17.28 -7.94
C GLU A 230 6.48 17.22 -6.83
N LEU A 231 7.71 16.78 -7.17
CA LEU A 231 8.83 16.60 -6.23
C LEU A 231 8.57 15.57 -5.12
N ASP A 232 7.65 14.63 -5.34
CA ASP A 232 7.42 13.47 -4.46
C ASP A 232 8.33 12.30 -4.87
N HIS A 233 9.59 12.38 -4.42
CA HIS A 233 10.59 11.34 -4.67
C HIS A 233 10.22 10.00 -4.01
N THR A 234 9.52 10.03 -2.89
CA THR A 234 9.13 8.79 -2.19
C THR A 234 8.17 7.99 -3.06
N THR A 235 7.09 8.61 -3.54
CA THR A 235 6.12 7.93 -4.40
C THR A 235 6.74 7.47 -5.72
N ALA A 236 7.55 8.31 -6.38
CA ALA A 236 8.22 7.92 -7.62
C ALA A 236 9.19 6.74 -7.41
N GLY A 237 9.96 6.75 -6.32
CA GLY A 237 10.91 5.70 -5.96
C GLY A 237 10.27 4.32 -5.80
N MET A 238 9.01 4.25 -5.34
CA MET A 238 8.29 3.00 -5.14
C MET A 238 8.21 2.15 -6.41
N LEU A 239 7.95 2.74 -7.59
CA LEU A 239 7.98 1.99 -8.85
C LEU A 239 9.41 1.80 -9.35
N ILE A 240 10.25 2.84 -9.26
CA ILE A 240 11.60 2.83 -9.85
C ILE A 240 12.44 1.66 -9.34
N TYR A 241 12.39 1.39 -8.04
CA TYR A 241 13.12 0.28 -7.43
C TYR A 241 12.59 -1.10 -7.83
N ASN A 242 11.36 -1.16 -8.33
CA ASN A 242 10.67 -2.37 -8.75
C ASN A 242 10.62 -2.57 -10.27
N LEU A 243 11.10 -1.61 -11.08
CA LEU A 243 11.18 -1.73 -12.55
C LEU A 243 11.88 -3.02 -13.04
N PRO A 244 12.96 -3.53 -12.39
CA PRO A 244 13.59 -4.78 -12.82
C PRO A 244 12.64 -5.99 -12.84
N SER A 245 11.59 -5.96 -12.01
CA SER A 245 10.59 -7.03 -11.93
C SER A 245 9.61 -7.04 -13.12
N ILE A 246 9.51 -5.95 -13.88
CA ILE A 246 8.57 -5.79 -15.00
C ILE A 246 9.23 -6.24 -16.30
N LYS A 247 8.76 -7.35 -16.89
CA LYS A 247 9.43 -7.97 -18.06
C LYS A 247 9.35 -7.20 -19.36
N LYS A 248 8.41 -6.29 -19.57
CA LYS A 248 8.39 -5.40 -20.73
C LYS A 248 8.23 -3.96 -20.25
N LEU A 249 9.30 -3.20 -20.41
CA LEU A 249 9.36 -1.83 -19.94
C LEU A 249 9.03 -0.86 -21.08
N PRO A 250 8.22 0.17 -20.84
CA PRO A 250 8.02 1.26 -21.79
C PRO A 250 9.34 1.94 -22.18
N LYS A 251 9.41 2.50 -23.40
CA LYS A 251 10.63 3.15 -23.91
C LYS A 251 11.08 4.36 -23.06
N SER A 252 10.16 5.01 -22.35
CA SER A 252 10.48 6.16 -21.48
C SER A 252 11.18 5.76 -20.17
N THR A 253 11.36 4.47 -19.88
CA THR A 253 11.82 4.00 -18.56
C THR A 253 13.19 4.53 -18.18
N LEU A 254 14.17 4.52 -19.10
CA LEU A 254 15.49 5.06 -18.78
C LEU A 254 15.42 6.56 -18.48
N LYS A 255 14.66 7.31 -19.27
CA LYS A 255 14.46 8.75 -19.03
C LYS A 255 13.89 8.98 -17.62
N LEU A 256 12.86 8.22 -17.23
CA LEU A 256 12.27 8.29 -15.89
C LEU A 256 13.29 8.03 -14.78
N ILE A 257 14.07 6.94 -14.87
CA ILE A 257 15.11 6.60 -13.88
C ILE A 257 16.13 7.74 -13.73
N LEU A 258 16.54 8.35 -14.85
CA LEU A 258 17.53 9.41 -14.84
C LEU A 258 16.97 10.75 -14.36
N ASP A 259 15.73 11.08 -14.73
CA ASP A 259 15.04 12.25 -14.22
C ASP A 259 14.85 12.15 -12.70
N TYR A 260 14.57 10.96 -12.18
CA TYR A 260 14.52 10.71 -10.74
C TYR A 260 15.84 10.99 -10.05
N LEU A 261 16.95 10.44 -10.57
CA LEU A 261 18.27 10.67 -9.98
C LEU A 261 18.68 12.15 -9.99
N VAL A 262 18.48 12.83 -11.12
CA VAL A 262 18.82 14.25 -11.27
C VAL A 262 18.04 15.09 -10.26
N ARG A 263 16.72 14.87 -10.16
CA ARG A 263 15.87 15.65 -9.25
C ARG A 263 16.15 15.34 -7.78
N ALA A 264 16.37 14.07 -7.43
CA ALA A 264 16.76 13.68 -6.07
C ALA A 264 18.05 14.41 -5.61
N ARG A 265 19.05 14.54 -6.50
CA ARG A 265 20.26 15.32 -6.21
C ARG A 265 20.02 16.81 -6.04
N ILE A 266 19.19 17.41 -6.88
CA ILE A 266 18.87 18.84 -6.80
C ILE A 266 18.12 19.16 -5.50
N SER A 267 17.25 18.26 -5.05
CA SER A 267 16.43 18.43 -3.83
C SER A 267 17.21 18.30 -2.52
N GLY A 268 18.44 17.76 -2.55
CA GLY A 268 19.25 17.56 -1.35
C GLY A 268 18.84 16.36 -0.49
N ASP A 269 18.04 15.44 -1.03
CA ASP A 269 17.80 14.11 -0.46
C ASP A 269 19.16 13.38 -0.25
N PRO A 270 19.29 12.35 0.61
CA PRO A 270 20.55 11.66 0.84
C PRO A 270 21.01 10.96 -0.44
N SER A 271 21.71 11.74 -1.26
CA SER A 271 21.94 11.51 -2.69
C SER A 271 22.68 10.22 -2.95
N ASP A 272 23.45 9.76 -1.98
CA ASP A 272 24.30 8.58 -2.09
C ASP A 272 23.50 7.28 -1.96
N VAL A 273 22.44 7.27 -1.14
CA VAL A 273 21.55 6.11 -1.00
C VAL A 273 20.70 5.98 -2.27
N VAL A 274 20.07 7.08 -2.69
CA VAL A 274 19.24 7.12 -3.90
C VAL A 274 20.07 6.77 -5.13
N ALA A 275 21.27 7.35 -5.28
CA ALA A 275 22.17 7.03 -6.39
C ALA A 275 22.58 5.54 -6.38
N SER A 276 22.90 4.98 -5.22
CA SER A 276 23.27 3.56 -5.13
C SER A 276 22.12 2.63 -5.52
N GLN A 277 20.89 2.96 -5.11
CA GLN A 277 19.69 2.19 -5.49
C GLN A 277 19.41 2.31 -6.99
N VAL A 278 19.50 3.52 -7.57
CA VAL A 278 19.35 3.73 -9.02
C VAL A 278 20.40 2.98 -9.81
N VAL A 279 21.67 3.00 -9.38
CA VAL A 279 22.74 2.22 -10.03
C VAL A 279 22.40 0.73 -9.99
N SER A 280 21.96 0.20 -8.85
CA SER A 280 21.55 -1.20 -8.74
C SER A 280 20.40 -1.55 -9.69
N VAL A 281 19.39 -0.68 -9.81
CA VAL A 281 18.30 -0.87 -10.78
C VAL A 281 18.83 -0.91 -12.21
N LEU A 282 19.70 0.03 -12.59
CA LEU A 282 20.28 0.08 -13.94
C LEU A 282 21.16 -1.15 -14.23
N GLU A 283 21.92 -1.64 -13.26
CA GLU A 283 22.72 -2.87 -13.38
C GLU A 283 21.85 -4.11 -13.58
N GLN A 284 20.74 -4.23 -12.86
CA GLN A 284 19.80 -5.34 -13.04
C GLN A 284 19.12 -5.28 -14.42
N LEU A 285 18.80 -4.08 -14.89
CA LEU A 285 18.23 -3.87 -16.22
C LEU A 285 19.23 -4.08 -17.36
N ASN A 286 20.54 -3.91 -17.11
CA ASN A 286 21.59 -4.14 -18.11
C ASN A 286 21.58 -5.57 -18.68
N GLY A 287 21.22 -6.57 -17.86
CA GLY A 287 21.13 -7.95 -18.31
C GLY A 287 20.08 -8.18 -19.42
N ARG A 288 19.25 -7.17 -19.72
CA ARG A 288 18.13 -7.26 -20.64
C ARG A 288 18.45 -6.66 -22.01
N LYS A 289 18.46 -7.54 -23.02
CA LYS A 289 18.76 -7.18 -24.42
C LYS A 289 17.76 -6.20 -25.05
N ASP A 290 16.57 -6.08 -24.48
CA ASP A 290 15.46 -5.24 -24.95
C ASP A 290 15.48 -3.82 -24.36
N PHE A 291 16.34 -3.53 -23.39
CA PHE A 291 16.24 -2.30 -22.59
C PHE A 291 17.16 -1.16 -23.03
N PHE A 292 18.45 -1.41 -23.31
CA PHE A 292 19.39 -0.35 -23.69
C PHE A 292 19.60 -0.30 -25.21
N GLN A 293 19.07 0.74 -25.87
CA GLN A 293 19.51 1.09 -27.22
C GLN A 293 20.75 2.01 -27.19
N GLU A 294 21.41 2.21 -28.33
CA GLU A 294 22.63 3.03 -28.40
C GLU A 294 22.36 4.51 -28.08
N GLU A 295 21.14 5.00 -28.35
CA GLU A 295 20.69 6.36 -28.02
C GLU A 295 20.51 6.57 -26.51
N ASP A 296 19.99 5.55 -25.82
CA ASP A 296 19.78 5.52 -24.37
C ASP A 296 21.10 5.66 -23.60
N ARG A 297 22.17 5.04 -24.11
CA ARG A 297 23.53 5.15 -23.55
C ARG A 297 24.08 6.57 -23.63
N LYS A 298 23.80 7.29 -24.72
CA LYS A 298 24.24 8.69 -24.88
C LYS A 298 23.55 9.61 -23.88
N ILE A 299 22.23 9.45 -23.71
CA ILE A 299 21.45 10.20 -22.72
C ILE A 299 21.98 9.95 -21.30
N LEU A 300 22.28 8.69 -20.98
CA LEU A 300 22.84 8.30 -19.71
C LEU A 300 24.19 8.96 -19.43
N ILE A 301 25.11 8.94 -20.40
CA ILE A 301 26.43 9.58 -20.27
C ILE A 301 26.28 11.11 -20.14
N GLU A 302 25.40 11.74 -20.92
CA GLU A 302 25.16 13.18 -20.87
C GLU A 302 24.62 13.61 -19.49
N LYS A 303 23.58 12.92 -19.00
CA LYS A 303 23.04 13.19 -17.66
C LYS A 303 24.03 12.87 -16.54
N ALA A 304 24.82 11.80 -16.66
CA ALA A 304 25.88 11.47 -15.69
C ALA A 304 26.90 12.60 -15.55
N ARG A 305 27.30 13.22 -16.68
CA ARG A 305 28.21 14.37 -16.69
C ARG A 305 27.57 15.62 -16.10
N GLU A 306 26.29 15.87 -16.38
CA GLU A 306 25.53 16.98 -15.81
C GLU A 306 25.55 16.95 -14.28
N ILE A 307 25.35 15.76 -13.71
CA ILE A 307 25.33 15.56 -12.24
C ILE A 307 26.69 15.20 -11.65
N LYS A 308 27.76 15.14 -12.45
CA LYS A 308 29.13 14.74 -12.05
C LYS A 308 29.19 13.38 -11.34
N ASP A 309 28.47 12.38 -11.84
CA ASP A 309 28.51 11.01 -11.32
C ASP A 309 29.45 10.12 -12.14
N GLU A 310 30.63 9.83 -11.59
CA GLU A 310 31.62 8.98 -12.25
C GLU A 310 31.18 7.52 -12.39
N LYS A 311 30.40 6.98 -11.43
CA LYS A 311 29.90 5.60 -11.48
C LYS A 311 28.86 5.46 -12.59
N LEU A 312 27.96 6.42 -12.71
CA LEU A 312 26.92 6.43 -13.72
C LEU A 312 27.50 6.67 -15.12
N GLU A 313 28.53 7.51 -15.24
CA GLU A 313 29.24 7.70 -16.50
C GLU A 313 30.02 6.44 -16.90
N GLN A 314 30.65 5.75 -15.95
CA GLN A 314 31.30 4.46 -16.20
C GLN A 314 30.28 3.39 -16.60
N LEU A 315 29.13 3.33 -15.92
CA LEU A 315 28.03 2.44 -16.27
C LEU A 315 27.60 2.71 -17.71
N GLY A 316 27.26 3.95 -18.08
CA GLY A 316 26.87 4.30 -19.45
C GLY A 316 27.91 4.01 -20.54
N LYS A 317 29.21 3.99 -20.21
CA LYS A 317 30.28 3.55 -21.12
C LYS A 317 30.42 2.03 -21.21
N SER A 318 30.02 1.32 -20.16
CA SER A 318 30.12 -0.15 -20.05
C SER A 318 28.88 -0.89 -20.51
N LEU A 319 27.71 -0.25 -20.42
CA LEU A 319 26.43 -0.68 -20.98
C LEU A 319 26.59 -0.74 -22.49
#